data_AF-A0A124HCB0-F1
#
_entry.id   AF-A0A124HCB0-F1
#
_cell.length_a   1.000
_cell.length_b   1.000
_cell.length_c   1.000
_cell.angle_alpha   90.00
_cell.angle_beta   90.00
_cell.angle_gamma   90.00
#
_symmetry.space_group_name_H-M   'P 1'
#
loop_
_entity.id
_entity.type
_entity.pdbx_description
1 polymer ?
#
loop_
_entity_poly.entity_id
_entity_poly.type
_entity_poly.pdbx_seq_one_letter_code
_entity_poly.pdbx_strand_id
1 'polypeptide(L)'
;MDREWKVAARRAVHWSLPVGLTGLSLGWTVYAVGEILAHQAPAPLAYTVAGIYDAVWLYALAMETAHRRQGSNGTLPAVLGWLFLVTSVGVLVTHGLLYATAVVAVIGAVVPAAAKATLIMAVERDTTRISCAAQQQIDAVRSATRDQVAIGRAVTRAKADRHKTAAHLEREEHTARGQAHKVRHEAAEKLTKLTSEHPAADLPEEVPALFSDEDLARVLGQWTQEGVSLGVSPVSPQVGPVSPVPELPAPQGEGHTPLDWPALAAVAAVAGVETPEPGEPLTEEQLMVVLRWLRHSENPPLSYRKALAAYRAAGFSAKEERVRKAYAALIDAEDAQP
;
A
#
# COMPACT_ATOMS: atom_id res chain seq x y z
N MET A 1 20.68 -23.38 -19.86
CA MET A 1 19.47 -24.19 -19.60
C MET A 1 19.77 -25.44 -18.76
N ASP A 2 20.86 -26.18 -19.03
CA ASP A 2 21.17 -27.44 -18.33
C ASP A 2 21.49 -27.32 -16.83
N ARG A 3 22.02 -26.18 -16.38
CA ARG A 3 22.41 -25.98 -14.97
C ARG A 3 21.19 -25.72 -14.08
N GLU A 4 20.22 -24.95 -14.57
CA GLU A 4 18.94 -24.71 -13.88
C GLU A 4 18.09 -25.98 -13.82
N TRP A 5 18.06 -26.77 -14.90
CA TRP A 5 17.38 -28.06 -14.93
C TRP A 5 18.00 -29.06 -13.94
N LYS A 6 19.33 -29.12 -13.82
CA LYS A 6 20.02 -29.97 -12.83
C LYS A 6 19.74 -29.54 -11.38
N VAL A 7 19.64 -28.23 -11.12
CA VAL A 7 19.30 -27.70 -9.79
C VAL A 7 17.82 -27.96 -9.47
N ALA A 8 16.92 -27.77 -10.43
CA ALA A 8 15.50 -28.08 -10.31
C ALA A 8 15.27 -29.59 -10.11
N ALA A 9 15.98 -30.45 -10.83
CA ALA A 9 15.92 -31.90 -10.67
C ALA A 9 16.42 -32.35 -9.28
N ARG A 10 17.55 -31.80 -8.80
CA ARG A 10 18.01 -32.07 -7.42
C ARG A 10 17.04 -31.56 -6.35
N ARG A 11 16.34 -30.46 -6.63
CA ARG A 11 15.25 -29.97 -5.78
C ARG A 11 14.04 -30.91 -5.79
N ALA A 12 13.65 -31.38 -6.96
CA ALA A 12 12.54 -32.30 -7.12
C ALA A 12 12.78 -33.65 -6.43
N VAL A 13 14.03 -34.14 -6.43
CA VAL A 13 14.37 -35.44 -5.81
C VAL A 13 14.05 -35.47 -4.31
N HIS A 14 14.33 -34.41 -3.55
CA HIS A 14 14.05 -34.42 -2.11
C HIS A 14 12.59 -34.11 -1.76
N TRP A 15 11.86 -33.43 -2.65
CA TRP A 15 10.42 -33.22 -2.50
C TRP A 15 9.58 -34.42 -2.98
N SER A 16 10.17 -35.36 -3.71
CA SER A 16 9.46 -36.52 -4.26
C SER A 16 8.80 -37.39 -3.18
N LEU A 17 9.51 -37.66 -2.08
CA LEU A 17 9.01 -38.51 -1.01
C LEU A 17 7.84 -37.86 -0.24
N PRO A 18 7.94 -36.63 0.28
CA PRO A 18 6.81 -35.96 0.94
C PRO A 18 5.59 -35.80 0.04
N VAL A 19 5.80 -35.42 -1.23
CA VAL A 19 4.71 -35.25 -2.21
C VAL A 19 4.06 -36.60 -2.50
N GLY A 20 4.85 -37.65 -2.72
CA GLY A 20 4.35 -39.01 -2.95
C GLY A 20 3.56 -39.56 -1.77
N LEU A 21 4.09 -39.42 -0.55
CA LEU A 21 3.40 -39.85 0.68
C LEU A 21 2.11 -39.07 0.93
N THR A 22 2.12 -37.75 0.67
CA THR A 22 0.91 -36.92 0.79
C THR A 22 -0.12 -37.35 -0.24
N GLY A 23 0.26 -37.55 -1.51
CA GLY A 23 -0.64 -38.04 -2.55
C GLY A 23 -1.25 -39.40 -2.22
N LEU A 24 -0.43 -40.34 -1.75
CA LEU A 24 -0.89 -41.65 -1.30
C LEU A 24 -1.85 -41.54 -0.11
N SER A 25 -1.51 -40.70 0.87
CA SER A 25 -2.35 -40.43 2.03
C SER A 25 -3.73 -39.92 1.60
N LEU A 26 -3.79 -38.95 0.68
CA LEU A 26 -5.05 -38.37 0.19
C LEU A 26 -5.90 -39.41 -0.55
N GLY A 27 -5.28 -40.19 -1.44
CA GLY A 27 -6.01 -41.26 -2.14
C GLY A 27 -6.62 -42.26 -1.16
N TRP A 28 -5.88 -42.59 -0.10
CA TRP A 28 -6.32 -43.52 0.93
C TRP A 28 -7.43 -42.93 1.83
N THR A 29 -7.33 -41.66 2.21
CA THR A 29 -8.36 -40.97 3.00
C THR A 29 -9.64 -40.75 2.20
N VAL A 30 -9.55 -40.31 0.93
CA VAL A 30 -10.71 -40.20 0.05
C VAL A 30 -11.44 -41.54 -0.08
N TYR A 31 -10.68 -42.62 -0.28
CA TYR A 31 -11.24 -43.97 -0.37
C TYR A 31 -12.00 -44.34 0.91
N ALA A 32 -11.34 -44.27 2.08
CA ALA A 32 -11.92 -44.70 3.35
C ALA A 32 -13.13 -43.86 3.78
N VAL A 33 -13.04 -42.53 3.65
CA VAL A 33 -14.14 -41.61 3.97
C VAL A 33 -15.30 -41.82 2.98
N GLY A 34 -14.99 -41.94 1.69
CA GLY A 34 -15.98 -42.15 0.64
C GLY A 34 -16.73 -43.47 0.82
N GLU A 35 -16.04 -44.56 1.16
CA GLU A 35 -16.65 -45.85 1.42
C GLU A 35 -17.57 -45.80 2.66
N ILE A 36 -17.14 -45.16 3.76
CA ILE A 36 -17.99 -44.97 4.95
C ILE A 36 -19.25 -44.18 4.60
N LEU A 37 -19.10 -43.04 3.90
CA LEU A 37 -20.23 -42.17 3.56
C LEU A 37 -21.16 -42.78 2.50
N ALA A 38 -20.64 -43.63 1.62
CA ALA A 38 -21.43 -44.32 0.60
C ALA A 38 -22.50 -45.26 1.20
N HIS A 39 -22.37 -45.64 2.47
CA HIS A 39 -23.41 -46.38 3.20
C HIS A 39 -24.64 -45.53 3.52
N GLN A 40 -24.52 -44.20 3.51
CA GLN A 40 -25.59 -43.27 3.89
C GLN A 40 -26.03 -42.37 2.74
N ALA A 41 -25.21 -42.20 1.70
CA ALA A 41 -25.46 -41.31 0.58
C ALA A 41 -25.03 -41.95 -0.75
N PRO A 42 -25.54 -41.48 -1.90
CA PRO A 42 -25.09 -41.95 -3.21
C PRO A 42 -23.56 -41.86 -3.36
N ALA A 43 -22.93 -42.93 -3.83
CA ALA A 43 -21.47 -43.04 -3.90
C ALA A 43 -20.78 -41.82 -4.55
N PRO A 44 -21.26 -41.25 -5.68
CA PRO A 44 -20.62 -40.07 -6.27
C PRO A 44 -20.54 -38.86 -5.32
N LEU A 45 -21.60 -38.63 -4.54
CA LEU A 45 -21.64 -37.54 -3.56
C LEU A 45 -20.70 -37.83 -2.39
N ALA A 46 -20.67 -39.07 -1.89
CA ALA A 46 -19.80 -39.48 -0.80
C ALA A 46 -18.32 -39.25 -1.11
N TYR A 47 -17.84 -39.69 -2.28
CA TYR A 47 -16.46 -39.46 -2.70
C TYR A 47 -16.16 -37.98 -3.02
N THR A 48 -17.16 -37.21 -3.48
CA THR A 48 -16.98 -35.77 -3.68
C THR A 48 -16.76 -35.05 -2.35
N VAL A 49 -17.56 -35.37 -1.32
CA VAL A 49 -17.39 -34.81 0.03
C VAL A 49 -16.03 -35.20 0.62
N ALA A 50 -15.62 -36.46 0.43
CA ALA A 50 -14.29 -36.92 0.85
C ALA A 50 -13.16 -36.15 0.16
N GLY A 51 -13.28 -35.92 -1.15
CA GLY A 51 -12.31 -35.12 -1.91
C GLY A 51 -12.25 -33.65 -1.46
N ILE A 52 -13.39 -33.04 -1.12
CA ILE A 52 -13.44 -31.66 -0.59
C ILE A 52 -12.75 -31.60 0.78
N TYR A 53 -13.01 -32.56 1.67
CA TYR A 53 -12.35 -32.65 2.97
C TYR A 53 -10.82 -32.66 2.82
N ASP A 54 -10.31 -33.51 1.93
CA ASP A 54 -8.88 -33.62 1.68
C ASP A 54 -8.28 -32.41 0.95
N ALA A 55 -9.06 -31.74 0.08
CA ALA A 55 -8.65 -30.48 -0.53
C ALA A 55 -8.45 -29.36 0.52
N VAL A 56 -9.31 -29.31 1.54
CA VAL A 56 -9.18 -28.36 2.65
C VAL A 56 -7.93 -28.68 3.48
N TRP A 57 -7.66 -29.95 3.75
CA TRP A 57 -6.44 -30.36 4.44
C TRP A 57 -5.18 -30.02 3.65
N LEU A 58 -5.17 -30.30 2.35
CA LEU A 58 -4.10 -29.91 1.43
C LEU A 58 -3.86 -28.40 1.43
N TYR A 59 -4.92 -27.60 1.41
CA TYR A 59 -4.81 -26.15 1.48
C TYR A 59 -4.18 -25.69 2.80
N ALA A 60 -4.59 -26.30 3.93
CA ALA A 60 -3.99 -26.02 5.23
C ALA A 60 -2.49 -26.38 5.25
N LEU A 61 -2.09 -27.52 4.70
CA LEU A 61 -0.68 -27.93 4.57
C LEU A 61 0.12 -26.97 3.65
N ALA A 62 -0.47 -26.54 2.53
CA ALA A 62 0.14 -25.57 1.62
C ALA A 62 0.36 -24.22 2.33
N MET A 63 -0.60 -23.78 3.13
CA MET A 63 -0.47 -22.54 3.89
C MET A 63 0.54 -22.67 5.04
N GLU A 64 0.55 -23.82 5.75
CA GLU A 64 1.54 -24.13 6.78
C GLU A 64 2.97 -24.13 6.19
N THR A 65 3.17 -24.79 5.05
CA THR A 65 4.48 -24.79 4.36
C THR A 65 4.90 -23.40 3.90
N ALA A 66 3.97 -22.58 3.40
CA ALA A 66 4.25 -21.20 3.00
C ALA A 66 4.70 -20.34 4.19
N HIS A 67 4.02 -20.45 5.34
CA HIS A 67 4.41 -19.73 6.56
C HIS A 67 5.76 -20.19 7.10
N ARG A 68 5.98 -21.51 7.18
CA ARG A 68 7.25 -22.08 7.67
C ARG A 68 8.44 -21.67 6.80
N ARG A 69 8.29 -21.62 5.46
CA ARG A 69 9.31 -21.09 4.54
C ARG A 69 9.65 -19.62 4.79
N GLN A 70 8.72 -18.85 5.35
CA GLN A 70 8.92 -17.44 5.68
C GLN A 70 9.50 -17.23 7.09
N GLY A 71 9.77 -18.29 7.85
CA GLY A 71 10.24 -18.22 9.24
C GLY A 71 9.13 -17.93 10.25
N SER A 72 7.86 -17.99 9.84
CA SER A 72 6.70 -17.80 10.71
C SER A 72 6.00 -19.13 10.98
N ASN A 73 5.54 -19.33 12.20
CA ASN A 73 4.89 -20.60 12.58
C ASN A 73 3.41 -20.68 12.22
N GLY A 74 2.80 -19.63 11.63
CA GLY A 74 1.44 -19.65 11.08
C GLY A 74 0.45 -20.49 11.89
N THR A 75 0.12 -20.06 13.11
CA THR A 75 -0.55 -20.90 14.12
C THR A 75 -1.86 -21.49 13.64
N LEU A 76 -2.69 -20.73 12.92
CA LEU A 76 -3.98 -21.19 12.41
C LEU A 76 -3.84 -22.32 11.37
N PRO A 77 -3.05 -22.16 10.29
CA PRO A 77 -2.75 -23.27 9.37
C PRO A 77 -2.17 -24.51 10.05
N ALA A 78 -1.27 -24.34 11.02
CA ALA A 78 -0.67 -25.45 11.74
C ALA A 78 -1.70 -26.22 12.57
N VAL A 79 -2.57 -25.52 13.32
CA VAL A 79 -3.65 -26.12 14.10
C VAL A 79 -4.61 -26.88 13.20
N LEU A 80 -5.06 -26.28 12.09
CA LEU A 80 -5.89 -26.95 11.10
C LEU A 80 -5.22 -28.20 10.54
N GLY A 81 -3.96 -28.10 10.15
CA GLY A 81 -3.21 -29.25 9.63
C GLY A 81 -3.08 -30.38 10.65
N TRP A 82 -3.05 -30.11 11.95
CA TRP A 82 -3.02 -31.14 13.01
C TRP A 82 -4.40 -31.70 13.31
N LEU A 83 -5.43 -30.85 13.35
CA LEU A 83 -6.80 -31.27 13.56
C LEU A 83 -7.25 -32.25 12.46
N PHE A 84 -7.05 -31.88 11.20
CA PHE A 84 -7.37 -32.76 10.07
C PHE A 84 -6.55 -34.05 10.08
N LEU A 85 -5.28 -34.01 10.51
CA LEU A 85 -4.49 -35.23 10.65
C LEU A 85 -5.09 -36.18 11.68
N VAL A 86 -5.43 -35.68 12.88
CA VAL A 86 -6.05 -36.50 13.94
C VAL A 86 -7.39 -37.05 13.47
N THR A 87 -8.21 -36.23 12.82
CA THR A 87 -9.49 -36.66 12.25
C THR A 87 -9.30 -37.74 11.19
N SER A 88 -8.39 -37.56 10.23
CA SER A 88 -8.10 -38.55 9.18
C SER A 88 -7.58 -39.86 9.75
N VAL A 89 -6.69 -39.79 10.75
CA VAL A 89 -6.20 -40.97 11.48
C VAL A 89 -7.37 -41.71 12.15
N GLY A 90 -8.25 -40.99 12.85
CA GLY A 90 -9.43 -41.58 13.49
C GLY A 90 -10.37 -42.26 12.50
N VAL A 91 -10.63 -41.62 11.35
CA VAL A 91 -11.45 -42.20 10.28
C VAL A 91 -10.80 -43.45 9.69
N LEU A 92 -9.49 -43.43 9.45
CA LEU A 92 -8.77 -44.59 8.90
C LEU A 92 -8.72 -45.77 9.85
N VAL A 93 -8.53 -45.53 11.15
CA VAL A 93 -8.64 -46.58 12.17
C VAL A 93 -10.05 -47.16 12.17
N THR A 94 -11.07 -46.29 12.18
CA THR A 94 -12.47 -46.71 12.17
C THR A 94 -12.80 -47.54 10.93
N HIS A 95 -12.39 -47.06 9.75
CA HIS A 95 -12.56 -47.77 8.49
C HIS A 95 -11.88 -49.14 8.50
N GLY A 96 -10.60 -49.19 8.91
CA GLY A 96 -9.85 -50.44 8.96
C GLY A 96 -10.41 -51.46 9.95
N LEU A 97 -10.99 -51.02 11.07
CA LEU A 97 -11.65 -51.89 12.04
C LEU A 97 -13.01 -52.41 11.57
N LEU A 98 -13.76 -51.61 10.80
CA LEU A 98 -15.08 -51.98 10.29
C LEU A 98 -15.02 -52.85 9.03
N TYR A 99 -14.09 -52.59 8.12
CA TYR A 99 -14.07 -53.16 6.77
C TYR A 99 -12.82 -53.99 6.44
N ALA A 100 -11.84 -54.08 7.35
CA ALA A 100 -10.59 -54.80 7.12
C ALA A 100 -10.08 -55.50 8.39
N THR A 101 -8.77 -55.45 8.65
CA THR A 101 -8.12 -56.03 9.84
C THR A 101 -7.53 -54.94 10.72
N ALA A 102 -7.36 -55.23 12.02
CA ALA A 102 -6.70 -54.32 12.96
C ALA A 102 -5.29 -53.89 12.50
N VAL A 103 -4.58 -54.77 11.79
CA VAL A 103 -3.26 -54.47 11.21
C VAL A 103 -3.39 -53.41 10.11
N VAL A 104 -4.37 -53.54 9.21
CA VAL A 104 -4.64 -52.53 8.16
C VAL A 104 -5.05 -51.19 8.77
N ALA A 105 -5.84 -51.20 9.84
CA ALA A 105 -6.22 -49.99 10.57
C ALA A 105 -4.99 -49.22 11.11
N VAL A 106 -4.04 -49.95 11.73
CA VAL A 106 -2.80 -49.35 12.25
C VAL A 106 -1.91 -48.84 11.12
N ILE A 107 -1.69 -49.64 10.08
CA ILE A 107 -0.85 -49.24 8.94
C ILE A 107 -1.44 -48.02 8.23
N GLY A 108 -2.76 -48.02 7.99
CA GLY A 108 -3.47 -46.89 7.37
C GLY A 108 -3.31 -45.60 8.17
N ALA A 109 -3.40 -45.67 9.51
CA ALA A 109 -3.22 -44.52 10.39
C ALA A 109 -1.80 -43.93 10.36
N VAL A 110 -0.77 -44.75 10.13
CA VAL A 110 0.62 -44.30 10.12
C VAL A 110 0.95 -43.49 8.85
N VAL A 111 0.29 -43.77 7.73
CA VAL A 111 0.61 -43.14 6.43
C VAL A 111 0.41 -41.62 6.45
N PRO A 112 -0.74 -41.05 6.87
CA PRO A 112 -0.92 -39.59 6.96
C PRO A 112 0.06 -38.92 7.94
N ALA A 113 0.38 -39.59 9.04
CA ALA A 113 1.34 -39.08 10.03
C ALA A 113 2.75 -39.00 9.45
N ALA A 114 3.19 -40.05 8.74
CA ALA A 114 4.46 -40.08 8.03
C ALA A 114 4.52 -39.03 6.90
N ALA A 115 3.42 -38.85 6.16
CA ALA A 115 3.30 -37.81 5.14
C ALA A 115 3.51 -36.42 5.74
N LYS A 116 2.81 -36.08 6.83
CA LYS A 116 2.99 -34.78 7.50
C LYS A 116 4.39 -34.60 8.05
N ALA A 117 4.95 -35.61 8.71
CA ALA A 117 6.28 -35.54 9.31
C ALA A 117 7.38 -35.30 8.25
N THR A 118 7.33 -36.04 7.13
CA THR A 118 8.29 -35.88 6.03
C THR A 118 8.15 -34.52 5.34
N LEU A 119 6.93 -33.99 5.23
CA LEU A 119 6.67 -32.65 4.71
C LEU A 119 7.26 -31.56 5.63
N ILE A 120 7.09 -31.68 6.95
CA ILE A 120 7.72 -30.74 7.91
C ILE A 120 9.24 -30.78 7.79
N MET A 121 9.83 -31.98 7.75
CA MET A 121 11.28 -32.16 7.62
C MET A 121 11.82 -31.57 6.30
N ALA A 122 11.10 -31.74 5.19
CA ALA A 122 11.47 -31.17 3.90
C ALA A 122 11.46 -29.63 3.92
N VAL A 123 10.44 -29.03 4.55
CA VAL A 123 10.37 -27.57 4.69
C VAL A 123 11.49 -27.04 5.59
N GLU A 124 11.72 -27.67 6.75
CA GLU A 124 12.74 -27.22 7.69
C GLU A 124 14.16 -27.32 7.11
N ARG A 125 14.40 -28.33 6.26
CA ARG A 125 15.65 -28.43 5.50
C ARG A 125 15.86 -27.25 4.54
N ASP A 126 14.79 -26.78 3.90
CA ASP A 126 14.84 -25.67 2.95
C ASP A 126 14.85 -24.29 3.64
N THR A 127 14.50 -24.22 4.93
CA THR A 127 14.65 -22.98 5.70
C THR A 127 16.12 -22.73 6.02
N THR A 128 16.70 -21.67 5.46
CA THR A 128 17.96 -21.14 5.95
C THR A 128 17.76 -20.73 7.40
N ARG A 129 18.62 -21.19 8.32
CA ARG A 129 18.57 -20.80 9.73
C ARG A 129 18.95 -19.32 9.86
N ILE A 130 17.96 -18.46 9.71
CA ILE A 130 18.06 -17.03 9.96
C ILE A 130 17.89 -16.84 11.47
N SER A 131 18.77 -16.05 12.10
CA SER A 131 18.62 -15.73 13.53
C SER A 131 17.31 -14.99 13.77
N CYS A 132 16.72 -15.13 14.96
CA CYS A 132 15.47 -14.44 15.30
C CYS A 132 15.58 -12.92 15.10
N ALA A 133 16.72 -12.32 15.44
CA ALA A 133 17.00 -10.91 15.21
C ALA A 133 17.00 -10.52 13.72
N ALA A 134 17.61 -11.34 12.86
CA ALA A 134 17.61 -11.09 11.41
C ALA A 134 16.21 -11.26 10.79
N GLN A 135 15.43 -12.22 11.27
CA GLN A 135 14.04 -12.40 10.84
C GLN A 135 13.16 -11.19 11.22
N GLN A 136 13.30 -10.69 12.46
CA GLN A 136 12.60 -9.48 12.91
C GLN A 136 12.93 -8.25 12.03
N GLN A 137 14.19 -8.10 11.62
CA GLN A 137 14.59 -7.01 10.76
C GLN A 137 13.99 -7.12 9.35
N ILE A 138 13.95 -8.33 8.79
CA ILE A 138 13.29 -8.59 7.50
C ILE A 138 11.80 -8.31 7.58
N ASP A 139 11.15 -8.74 8.67
CA ASP A 139 9.72 -8.53 8.86
C ASP A 139 9.38 -7.05 9.05
N ALA A 140 10.21 -6.28 9.77
CA ALA A 140 10.06 -4.83 9.90
C ALA A 140 10.19 -4.10 8.56
N VAL A 141 11.14 -4.52 7.69
CA VAL A 141 11.26 -3.94 6.34
C VAL A 141 10.03 -4.30 5.50
N ARG A 142 9.58 -5.56 5.54
CA ARG A 142 8.39 -6.01 4.78
C ARG A 142 7.11 -5.30 5.23
N SER A 143 6.91 -5.11 6.54
CA SER A 143 5.73 -4.41 7.05
C SER A 143 5.74 -2.96 6.59
N ALA A 144 6.88 -2.27 6.70
CA ALA A 144 7.01 -0.90 6.23
C ALA A 144 6.69 -0.76 4.73
N THR A 145 7.18 -1.67 3.88
CA THR A 145 6.83 -1.68 2.45
C THR A 145 5.34 -1.94 2.22
N ARG A 146 4.73 -2.88 2.96
CA ARG A 146 3.30 -3.19 2.85
C ARG A 146 2.44 -1.99 3.22
N ASP A 147 2.82 -1.28 4.27
CA ASP A 147 2.14 -0.08 4.74
C ASP A 147 2.23 1.04 3.70
N GLN A 148 3.40 1.24 3.09
CA GLN A 148 3.56 2.20 2.00
C GLN A 148 2.67 1.88 0.79
N VAL A 149 2.56 0.60 0.41
CA VAL A 149 1.65 0.17 -0.67
C VAL A 149 0.18 0.38 -0.28
N ALA A 150 -0.19 0.09 0.96
CA ALA A 150 -1.55 0.31 1.46
C ALA A 150 -1.93 1.79 1.46
N ILE A 151 -1.04 2.66 1.94
CA ILE A 151 -1.18 4.12 1.90
C ILE A 151 -1.32 4.60 0.44
N GLY A 152 -0.44 4.14 -0.46
CA GLY A 152 -0.51 4.49 -1.88
C GLY A 152 -1.86 4.12 -2.50
N ARG A 153 -2.37 2.91 -2.23
CA ARG A 153 -3.70 2.48 -2.67
C ARG A 153 -4.83 3.33 -2.09
N ALA A 154 -4.76 3.67 -0.80
CA ALA A 154 -5.75 4.50 -0.14
C ALA A 154 -5.78 5.93 -0.72
N VAL A 155 -4.61 6.53 -0.97
CA VAL A 155 -4.48 7.85 -1.60
C VAL A 155 -5.06 7.84 -3.02
N THR A 156 -4.74 6.83 -3.82
CA THR A 156 -5.29 6.70 -5.18
C THR A 156 -6.81 6.57 -5.17
N ARG A 157 -7.37 5.77 -4.24
CA ARG A 157 -8.82 5.67 -4.07
C ARG A 157 -9.44 7.02 -3.66
N ALA A 158 -8.84 7.72 -2.71
CA ALA A 158 -9.31 9.04 -2.29
C ALA A 158 -9.29 10.08 -3.44
N LYS A 159 -8.26 10.05 -4.30
CA LYS A 159 -8.21 10.90 -5.51
C LYS A 159 -9.35 10.55 -6.47
N ALA A 160 -9.56 9.26 -6.73
CA ALA A 160 -10.63 8.81 -7.61
C ALA A 160 -12.03 9.22 -7.08
N ASP A 161 -12.25 9.11 -5.77
CA ASP A 161 -13.52 9.52 -5.16
C ASP A 161 -13.74 11.03 -5.26
N ARG A 162 -12.69 11.86 -5.06
CA ARG A 162 -12.78 13.32 -5.30
C ARG A 162 -13.19 13.65 -6.74
N HIS A 163 -12.60 12.99 -7.74
CA HIS A 163 -12.98 13.22 -9.13
C HIS A 163 -14.44 12.84 -9.41
N LYS A 164 -14.94 11.77 -8.81
CA LYS A 164 -16.36 11.39 -8.91
C LYS A 164 -17.27 12.42 -8.26
N THR A 165 -16.92 12.90 -7.07
CA THR A 165 -17.69 13.93 -6.37
C THR A 165 -17.71 15.24 -7.16
N ALA A 166 -16.57 15.66 -7.72
CA ALA A 166 -16.50 16.84 -8.57
C ALA A 166 -17.41 16.71 -9.81
N ALA A 167 -17.34 15.58 -10.51
CA ALA A 167 -18.19 15.32 -11.67
C ALA A 167 -19.69 15.28 -11.32
N HIS A 168 -20.05 14.86 -10.11
CA HIS A 168 -21.43 14.90 -9.63
C HIS A 168 -21.91 16.34 -9.43
N LEU A 169 -21.11 17.16 -8.73
CA LEU A 169 -21.41 18.57 -8.47
C LEU A 169 -21.56 19.38 -9.77
N GLU A 170 -20.68 19.15 -10.75
CA GLU A 170 -20.80 19.80 -12.08
C GLU A 170 -22.12 19.46 -12.78
N ARG A 171 -22.56 18.19 -12.72
CA ARG A 171 -23.84 17.76 -13.32
C ARG A 171 -25.04 18.42 -12.63
N GLU A 172 -25.02 18.52 -11.31
CA GLU A 172 -26.05 19.22 -10.55
C GLU A 172 -26.08 20.71 -10.89
N GLU A 173 -24.91 21.35 -11.00
CA GLU A 173 -24.81 22.76 -11.38
C GLU A 173 -25.36 23.01 -12.79
N HIS A 174 -25.02 22.17 -13.77
CA HIS A 174 -25.58 22.26 -15.12
C HIS A 174 -27.10 22.10 -15.14
N THR A 175 -27.63 21.19 -14.32
CA THR A 175 -29.08 20.97 -14.20
C THR A 175 -29.77 22.18 -13.58
N ALA A 176 -29.21 22.74 -12.51
CA ALA A 176 -29.71 23.95 -11.86
C ALA A 176 -29.68 25.16 -12.81
N ARG A 177 -28.59 25.35 -13.57
CA ARG A 177 -28.51 26.38 -14.61
C ARG A 177 -29.60 26.20 -15.67
N GLY A 178 -29.80 24.98 -16.16
CA GLY A 178 -30.85 24.67 -17.13
C GLY A 178 -32.25 25.01 -16.62
N GLN A 179 -32.56 24.68 -15.36
CA GLN A 179 -33.83 25.05 -14.72
C GLN A 179 -33.98 26.57 -14.57
N ALA A 180 -32.93 27.27 -14.13
CA ALA A 180 -32.95 28.73 -14.01
C ALA A 180 -33.21 29.42 -15.36
N HIS A 181 -32.63 28.91 -16.46
CA HIS A 181 -32.91 29.42 -17.80
C HIS A 181 -34.36 29.21 -18.22
N LYS A 182 -34.96 28.05 -17.92
CA LYS A 182 -36.39 27.79 -18.21
C LYS A 182 -37.30 28.75 -17.46
N VAL A 183 -37.08 28.91 -16.15
CA VAL A 183 -37.87 29.86 -15.33
C VAL A 183 -37.76 31.29 -15.86
N ARG A 184 -36.56 31.73 -16.24
CA ARG A 184 -36.36 33.06 -16.86
C ARG A 184 -37.10 33.20 -18.19
N HIS A 185 -37.09 32.17 -19.04
CA HIS A 185 -37.80 32.19 -20.31
C HIS A 185 -39.33 32.25 -20.10
N GLU A 186 -39.88 31.41 -19.23
CA GLU A 186 -41.31 31.42 -18.88
C GLU A 186 -41.75 32.76 -18.26
N ALA A 187 -40.91 33.35 -17.41
CA ALA A 187 -41.18 34.67 -16.84
C ALA A 187 -41.20 35.76 -17.91
N ALA A 188 -40.26 35.71 -18.87
CA ALA A 188 -40.22 36.64 -20.00
C ALA A 188 -41.44 36.49 -20.91
N GLU A 189 -41.87 35.25 -21.20
CA GLU A 189 -43.07 34.98 -22.01
C GLU A 189 -44.35 35.45 -21.32
N LYS A 190 -44.47 35.23 -20.00
CA LYS A 190 -45.60 35.78 -19.23
C LYS A 190 -45.61 37.30 -19.24
N LEU A 191 -44.44 37.94 -19.12
CA LEU A 191 -44.32 39.40 -19.19
C LEU A 191 -44.77 39.92 -20.56
N THR A 192 -44.30 39.33 -21.66
CA THR A 192 -44.69 39.76 -23.01
C THR A 192 -46.19 39.56 -23.26
N LYS A 193 -46.76 38.44 -22.80
CA LYS A 193 -48.20 38.19 -22.87
C LYS A 193 -48.99 39.25 -22.11
N LEU A 194 -48.62 39.55 -20.86
CA LEU A 194 -49.26 40.59 -20.06
C LEU A 194 -49.19 41.97 -20.72
N THR A 195 -48.02 42.35 -21.26
CA THR A 195 -47.85 43.60 -22.01
C THR A 195 -48.73 43.67 -23.26
N SER A 196 -48.96 42.52 -23.93
CA SER A 196 -49.84 42.46 -25.10
C SER A 196 -51.33 42.49 -24.77
N GLU A 197 -51.75 41.91 -23.63
CA GLU A 197 -53.15 41.90 -23.16
C GLU A 197 -53.54 43.23 -22.51
N HIS A 198 -52.58 43.91 -21.88
CA HIS A 198 -52.73 45.23 -21.30
C HIS A 198 -51.76 46.21 -21.95
N PRO A 199 -51.95 46.56 -23.24
CA PRO A 199 -51.14 47.59 -23.86
C PRO A 199 -51.34 48.89 -23.09
N ALA A 200 -50.26 49.40 -22.48
CA ALA A 200 -50.30 50.64 -21.75
C ALA A 200 -50.59 51.78 -22.73
N ALA A 201 -51.86 52.15 -22.86
CA ALA A 201 -52.31 53.21 -23.76
C ALA A 201 -51.97 54.61 -23.24
N ASP A 202 -51.69 54.75 -21.93
CA ASP A 202 -51.20 55.95 -21.28
C ASP A 202 -50.13 55.57 -20.26
N LEU A 203 -48.86 55.55 -20.69
CA LEU A 203 -47.74 55.59 -19.76
C LEU A 203 -47.62 57.04 -19.25
N PRO A 204 -47.75 57.32 -17.95
CA PRO A 204 -47.35 58.63 -17.45
C PRO A 204 -45.85 58.82 -17.75
N GLU A 205 -45.48 60.00 -18.24
CA GLU A 205 -44.09 60.35 -18.60
C GLU A 205 -43.13 60.21 -17.41
N GLU A 206 -43.67 60.24 -16.18
CA GLU A 206 -43.01 59.82 -14.95
C GLU A 206 -43.83 58.76 -14.22
N VAL A 207 -43.25 57.56 -14.07
CA VAL A 207 -43.73 56.57 -13.11
C VAL A 207 -43.31 57.07 -11.72
N PRO A 208 -44.25 57.31 -10.77
CA PRO A 208 -43.85 57.72 -9.43
C PRO A 208 -42.94 56.66 -8.84
N ALA A 209 -41.70 57.05 -8.55
CA ALA A 209 -40.73 56.13 -7.99
C ALA A 209 -41.27 55.61 -6.64
N LEU A 210 -41.53 54.30 -6.57
CA LEU A 210 -42.00 53.64 -5.34
C LEU A 210 -40.99 53.78 -4.19
N PHE A 211 -39.74 54.11 -4.53
CA PHE A 211 -38.65 54.43 -3.63
C PHE A 211 -37.89 55.65 -4.18
N SER A 212 -37.48 56.57 -3.33
CA SER A 212 -36.52 57.61 -3.73
C SER A 212 -35.15 56.97 -3.96
N ASP A 213 -34.33 57.55 -4.85
CA ASP A 213 -32.95 57.08 -5.07
C ASP A 213 -32.14 57.09 -3.77
N GLU A 214 -32.46 58.00 -2.85
CA GLU A 214 -31.87 58.10 -1.52
C GLU A 214 -32.26 56.91 -0.62
N ASP A 215 -33.54 56.49 -0.66
CA ASP A 215 -34.02 55.32 0.08
C ASP A 215 -33.46 54.03 -0.50
N LEU A 216 -33.34 53.94 -1.83
CA LEU A 216 -32.72 52.81 -2.50
C LEU A 216 -31.22 52.72 -2.15
N ALA A 217 -30.51 53.86 -2.16
CA ALA A 217 -29.13 53.94 -1.72
C ALA A 217 -28.97 53.61 -0.24
N ARG A 218 -29.92 53.98 0.62
CA ARG A 218 -29.94 53.61 2.04
C ARG A 218 -30.18 52.12 2.23
N VAL A 219 -31.12 51.50 1.51
CA VAL A 219 -31.36 50.05 1.59
C VAL A 219 -30.15 49.28 1.06
N LEU A 220 -29.62 49.64 -0.12
CA LEU A 220 -28.42 48.99 -0.67
C LEU A 220 -27.18 49.24 0.20
N GLY A 221 -27.08 50.43 0.79
CA GLY A 221 -26.08 50.80 1.80
C GLY A 221 -26.20 50.00 3.08
N GLN A 222 -27.43 49.71 3.53
CA GLN A 222 -27.71 48.91 4.71
C GLN A 222 -27.42 47.42 4.47
N TRP A 223 -27.67 46.89 3.27
CA TRP A 223 -27.25 45.53 2.89
C TRP A 223 -25.74 45.39 2.69
N THR A 224 -25.01 46.49 2.49
CA THR A 224 -23.54 46.51 2.43
C THR A 224 -22.89 46.81 3.77
N GLN A 225 -23.57 47.50 4.71
CA GLN A 225 -23.06 47.79 6.06
C GLN A 225 -23.52 46.81 7.14
N GLU A 226 -24.80 46.42 7.18
CA GLU A 226 -25.26 45.31 8.00
C GLU A 226 -25.03 44.03 7.19
N GLY A 227 -23.92 43.35 7.49
CA GLY A 227 -23.53 42.09 6.89
C GLY A 227 -24.56 40.98 7.11
N VAL A 228 -25.70 41.04 6.42
CA VAL A 228 -26.51 39.87 6.12
C VAL A 228 -25.77 39.14 5.03
N SER A 229 -24.79 38.36 5.45
CA SER A 229 -24.39 37.18 4.71
C SER A 229 -25.63 36.31 4.56
N LEU A 230 -26.34 36.43 3.43
CA LEU A 230 -27.05 35.28 2.92
C LEU A 230 -26.00 34.17 2.94
N GLY A 231 -26.19 33.19 3.82
CA GLY A 231 -25.28 32.06 4.04
C GLY A 231 -25.15 31.15 2.82
N VAL A 232 -25.31 31.69 1.62
CA VAL A 232 -24.62 31.24 0.43
C VAL A 232 -23.32 32.03 0.37
N SER A 233 -22.38 31.72 1.25
CA SER A 233 -21.01 31.76 0.77
C SER A 233 -21.02 30.83 -0.45
N PRO A 234 -20.68 31.30 -1.67
CA PRO A 234 -19.96 30.39 -2.52
C PRO A 234 -18.72 30.06 -1.69
N VAL A 235 -18.75 28.92 -1.01
CA VAL A 235 -17.52 28.15 -0.84
C VAL A 235 -17.15 27.74 -2.26
N SER A 236 -16.73 28.71 -3.08
CA SER A 236 -15.55 28.51 -3.88
C SER A 236 -14.49 28.29 -2.82
N PRO A 237 -14.04 27.05 -2.60
CA PRO A 237 -12.77 26.94 -1.93
C PRO A 237 -11.85 27.79 -2.80
N GLN A 238 -11.29 28.86 -2.25
CA GLN A 238 -10.04 29.39 -2.79
C GLN A 238 -9.00 28.31 -2.50
N VAL A 239 -9.10 27.22 -3.25
CA VAL A 239 -7.95 26.51 -3.74
C VAL A 239 -7.30 27.55 -4.64
N GLY A 240 -6.50 28.45 -4.05
CA GLY A 240 -5.39 29.00 -4.81
C GLY A 240 -4.75 27.80 -5.48
N PRO A 241 -4.47 27.85 -6.80
CA PRO A 241 -3.98 26.68 -7.50
C PRO A 241 -2.90 26.10 -6.62
N VAL A 242 -3.15 24.89 -6.12
CA VAL A 242 -2.05 24.05 -5.72
C VAL A 242 -1.42 23.81 -7.06
N SER A 243 -0.51 24.72 -7.44
CA SER A 243 0.52 24.43 -8.40
C SER A 243 0.92 23.03 -8.04
N PRO A 244 0.80 22.05 -8.96
CA PRO A 244 1.32 20.75 -8.68
C PRO A 244 2.69 21.01 -8.09
N VAL A 245 2.95 20.51 -6.87
CA VAL A 245 4.34 20.30 -6.47
C VAL A 245 4.91 19.64 -7.71
N PRO A 246 5.86 20.29 -8.43
CA PRO A 246 6.44 19.65 -9.58
C PRO A 246 6.87 18.31 -9.05
N GLU A 247 6.24 17.26 -9.57
CA GLU A 247 6.78 15.93 -9.45
C GLU A 247 8.13 16.12 -10.11
N LEU A 248 9.15 16.35 -9.28
CA LEU A 248 10.52 16.45 -9.70
C LEU A 248 10.66 15.18 -10.53
N PRO A 249 10.82 15.30 -11.86
CA PRO A 249 11.26 14.15 -12.60
C PRO A 249 12.51 13.71 -11.86
N ALA A 250 12.62 12.41 -11.56
CA ALA A 250 13.91 11.84 -11.19
C ALA A 250 14.91 12.46 -12.17
N PRO A 251 15.94 13.19 -11.72
CA PRO A 251 16.77 13.98 -12.61
C PRO A 251 17.36 13.02 -13.62
N GLN A 252 16.76 13.00 -14.81
CA GLN A 252 17.32 12.38 -15.98
C GLN A 252 18.40 13.36 -16.41
N GLY A 253 19.61 13.13 -15.89
CA GLY A 253 20.84 13.52 -16.56
C GLY A 253 21.00 14.99 -16.94
N GLU A 254 20.56 15.94 -16.12
CA GLU A 254 21.16 17.28 -16.16
C GLU A 254 22.39 17.26 -15.25
N GLY A 255 23.54 17.58 -15.86
CA GLY A 255 24.87 17.32 -15.33
C GLY A 255 25.01 17.75 -13.88
N HIS A 256 25.19 16.76 -13.00
CA HIS A 256 25.83 17.01 -11.73
C HIS A 256 27.21 17.54 -12.09
N THR A 257 27.53 18.77 -11.68
CA THR A 257 28.91 19.25 -11.66
C THR A 257 29.74 18.12 -11.05
N PRO A 258 30.78 17.63 -11.76
CA PRO A 258 31.64 16.59 -11.21
C PRO A 258 32.06 17.01 -9.81
N LEU A 259 31.75 16.17 -8.82
CA LEU A 259 32.10 16.44 -7.44
C LEU A 259 33.63 16.64 -7.35
N ASP A 260 34.03 17.79 -6.80
CA ASP A 260 35.44 18.16 -6.67
C ASP A 260 36.09 17.40 -5.51
N TRP A 261 36.52 16.16 -5.79
CA TRP A 261 37.22 15.29 -4.84
C TRP A 261 38.52 15.92 -4.30
N PRO A 262 39.35 16.63 -5.09
CA PRO A 262 40.46 17.41 -4.56
C PRO A 262 40.04 18.45 -3.51
N ALA A 263 38.91 19.15 -3.71
CA ALA A 263 38.41 20.08 -2.70
C ALA A 263 38.00 19.38 -1.41
N LEU A 264 37.43 18.19 -1.47
CA LEU A 264 37.12 17.39 -0.27
C LEU A 264 38.39 17.05 0.52
N ALA A 265 39.47 16.64 -0.17
CA ALA A 265 40.76 16.37 0.47
C ALA A 265 41.36 17.62 1.11
N ALA A 266 41.21 18.80 0.49
CA ALA A 266 41.66 20.06 1.06
C ALA A 266 40.85 20.43 2.33
N VAL A 267 39.53 20.25 2.33
CA VAL A 267 38.68 20.52 3.51
C VAL A 267 38.99 19.53 4.64
N ALA A 268 39.24 18.26 4.33
CA ALA A 268 39.65 17.26 5.31
C ALA A 268 41.01 17.61 5.94
N ALA A 269 41.97 18.07 5.13
CA ALA A 269 43.27 18.53 5.60
C ALA A 269 43.17 19.75 6.53
N VAL A 270 42.32 20.73 6.20
CA VAL A 270 42.05 21.90 7.07
C VAL A 270 41.42 21.47 8.40
N ALA A 271 40.55 20.48 8.38
CA ALA A 271 39.92 19.93 9.59
C ALA A 271 40.84 19.00 10.39
N GLY A 272 42.01 18.62 9.85
CA GLY A 272 42.92 17.64 10.47
C GLY A 272 42.35 16.22 10.52
N VAL A 273 41.42 15.89 9.63
CA VAL A 273 40.72 14.60 9.60
C VAL A 273 41.21 13.79 8.39
N GLU A 274 41.30 12.47 8.53
CA GLU A 274 41.60 11.57 7.41
C GLU A 274 40.58 11.73 6.28
N THR A 275 41.07 11.75 5.04
CA THR A 275 40.24 11.97 3.85
C THR A 275 39.14 10.91 3.77
N PRO A 276 37.86 11.31 3.78
CA PRO A 276 36.75 10.37 3.80
C PRO A 276 36.60 9.64 2.46
N GLU A 277 36.65 8.31 2.49
CA GLU A 277 36.49 7.46 1.31
C GLU A 277 35.03 6.95 1.16
N PRO A 278 34.47 6.89 -0.06
CA PRO A 278 33.17 6.27 -0.31
C PRO A 278 33.16 4.78 0.05
N GLY A 279 32.07 4.30 0.65
CA GLY A 279 31.89 2.89 1.01
C GLY A 279 32.44 2.47 2.37
N GLU A 280 33.27 3.28 3.02
CA GLU A 280 33.76 3.03 4.37
C GLU A 280 32.87 3.68 5.46
N PRO A 281 32.85 3.12 6.69
CA PRO A 281 32.10 3.73 7.79
C PRO A 281 32.78 5.03 8.25
N LEU A 282 32.17 6.16 7.93
CA LEU A 282 32.66 7.49 8.32
C LEU A 282 32.57 7.74 9.83
N THR A 283 33.61 8.35 10.41
CA THR A 283 33.57 8.94 11.76
C THR A 283 32.67 10.18 11.80
N GLU A 284 32.37 10.71 12.99
CA GLU A 284 31.47 11.87 13.10
C GLU A 284 32.12 13.14 12.54
N GLU A 285 33.42 13.27 12.74
CA GLU A 285 34.26 14.34 12.21
C GLU A 285 34.33 14.28 10.68
N GLN A 286 34.53 13.07 10.12
CA GLN A 286 34.51 12.84 8.68
C GLN A 286 33.13 13.15 8.06
N LEU A 287 32.05 12.75 8.75
CA LEU A 287 30.68 13.03 8.32
C LEU A 287 30.42 14.54 8.26
N MET A 288 30.87 15.30 9.25
CA MET A 288 30.74 16.76 9.28
C MET A 288 31.52 17.43 8.14
N VAL A 289 32.74 16.96 7.86
CA VAL A 289 33.57 17.45 6.74
C VAL A 289 32.88 17.24 5.40
N VAL A 290 32.35 16.05 5.14
CA VAL A 290 31.63 15.72 3.90
C VAL A 290 30.38 16.59 3.75
N LEU A 291 29.59 16.73 4.83
CA LEU A 291 28.35 17.52 4.78
C LEU A 291 28.61 19.01 4.59
N ARG A 292 29.67 19.56 5.19
CA ARG A 292 30.10 20.94 4.98
C ARG A 292 30.55 21.16 3.53
N TRP A 293 31.38 20.28 3.00
CA TRP A 293 31.82 20.35 1.60
C TRP A 293 30.64 20.29 0.62
N LEU A 294 29.68 19.37 0.84
CA LEU A 294 28.47 19.26 0.02
C LEU A 294 27.56 20.49 0.16
N ARG A 295 27.45 21.08 1.35
CA ARG A 295 26.61 22.28 1.55
C ARG A 295 27.12 23.45 0.71
N HIS A 296 28.44 23.61 0.62
CA HIS A 296 29.09 24.73 -0.09
C HIS A 296 29.56 24.38 -1.51
N SER A 297 29.16 23.22 -2.05
CA SER A 297 29.52 22.81 -3.41
C SER A 297 28.76 23.60 -4.49
N GLU A 298 27.65 24.23 -4.13
CA GLU A 298 26.85 25.10 -4.99
C GLU A 298 26.60 26.45 -4.29
N ASN A 299 26.35 27.50 -5.08
CA ASN A 299 25.93 28.80 -4.60
C ASN A 299 24.57 29.14 -5.22
N PRO A 300 23.47 29.24 -4.46
CA PRO A 300 23.36 29.23 -2.99
C PRO A 300 23.62 27.84 -2.35
N PRO A 301 23.98 27.77 -1.06
CA PRO A 301 24.32 26.53 -0.38
C PRO A 301 23.18 25.51 -0.42
N LEU A 302 23.54 24.24 -0.60
CA LEU A 302 22.58 23.15 -0.75
C LEU A 302 21.70 22.98 0.50
N SER A 303 20.40 22.83 0.29
CA SER A 303 19.45 22.44 1.34
C SER A 303 19.68 21.00 1.78
N TYR A 304 19.26 20.65 3.01
CA TYR A 304 19.40 19.30 3.58
C TYR A 304 19.03 18.16 2.61
N ARG A 305 17.89 18.31 1.91
CA ARG A 305 17.40 17.27 0.99
C ARG A 305 18.32 17.09 -0.22
N LYS A 306 18.87 18.19 -0.75
CA LYS A 306 19.84 18.15 -1.85
C LYS A 306 21.20 17.61 -1.40
N ALA A 307 21.68 18.06 -0.24
CA ALA A 307 22.93 17.57 0.35
C ALA A 307 22.86 16.05 0.65
N LEU A 308 21.74 15.54 1.16
CA LEU A 308 21.54 14.11 1.40
C LEU A 308 21.51 13.29 0.09
N ALA A 309 20.90 13.84 -0.97
CA ALA A 309 20.90 13.21 -2.28
C ALA A 309 22.32 13.15 -2.87
N ALA A 310 23.08 14.25 -2.79
CA ALA A 310 24.47 14.31 -3.23
C ALA A 310 25.38 13.39 -2.41
N TYR A 311 25.18 13.30 -1.09
CA TYR A 311 25.88 12.38 -0.20
C TYR A 311 25.69 10.91 -0.60
N ARG A 312 24.45 10.52 -0.94
CA ARG A 312 24.14 9.18 -1.44
C ARG A 312 24.72 8.93 -2.84
N ALA A 313 24.64 9.94 -3.71
CA ALA A 313 25.19 9.86 -5.07
C ALA A 313 26.72 9.72 -5.08
N ALA A 314 27.40 10.34 -4.10
CA ALA A 314 28.84 10.23 -3.89
C ALA A 314 29.30 8.87 -3.31
N GLY A 315 28.38 7.96 -2.99
CA GLY A 315 28.70 6.62 -2.49
C GLY A 315 28.99 6.55 -0.98
N PHE A 316 28.73 7.62 -0.23
CA PHE A 316 28.87 7.60 1.23
C PHE A 316 27.67 6.89 1.88
N SER A 317 27.96 6.12 2.94
CA SER A 317 26.94 5.32 3.63
C SER A 317 26.86 5.71 5.11
N ALA A 318 25.67 6.12 5.57
CA ALA A 318 25.37 6.36 6.97
C ALA A 318 23.87 6.23 7.22
N LYS A 319 23.50 5.94 8.48
CA LYS A 319 22.10 5.97 8.92
C LYS A 319 21.55 7.40 8.77
N GLU A 320 20.36 7.55 8.19
CA GLU A 320 19.77 8.86 7.87
C GLU A 320 19.63 9.76 9.10
N GLU A 321 19.27 9.19 10.26
CA GLU A 321 19.15 9.90 11.53
C GLU A 321 20.48 10.54 11.97
N ARG A 322 21.60 9.83 11.74
CA ARG A 322 22.94 10.34 12.03
C ARG A 322 23.30 11.51 11.10
N VAL A 323 23.01 11.38 9.80
CA VAL A 323 23.24 12.44 8.82
C VAL A 323 22.39 13.67 9.13
N ARG A 324 21.14 13.48 9.54
CA ARG A 324 20.23 14.58 9.92
C ARG A 324 20.75 15.33 11.15
N LYS A 325 21.19 14.61 12.17
CA LYS A 325 21.73 15.21 13.40
C LYS A 325 23.01 15.99 13.12
N ALA A 326 23.93 15.42 12.34
CA ALA A 326 25.16 16.08 11.94
C ALA A 326 24.91 17.33 11.10
N TYR A 327 23.99 17.27 10.13
CA TYR A 327 23.66 18.43 9.30
C TYR A 327 22.98 19.57 10.09
N ALA A 328 22.15 19.25 11.09
CA ALA A 328 21.59 20.25 11.99
C ALA A 328 22.69 20.92 12.83
N ALA A 329 23.58 20.12 13.45
CA ALA A 329 24.72 20.64 14.21
C ALA A 329 25.67 21.49 13.35
N LEU A 330 25.81 21.16 12.06
CA LEU A 330 26.58 21.96 11.10
C LEU A 330 25.94 23.33 10.86
N ILE A 331 24.61 23.40 10.70
CA ILE A 331 23.89 24.67 10.58
C ILE A 331 24.07 25.50 11.83
N ASP A 332 23.83 24.91 13.00
CA ASP A 332 23.96 25.61 14.29
C ASP A 332 25.39 26.16 14.48
N ALA A 333 26.41 25.41 14.07
CA ALA A 333 27.80 25.84 14.16
C ALA A 333 28.17 26.95 13.16
N GLU A 334 27.58 26.96 11.96
CA GLU A 334 27.79 28.01 10.97
C GLU A 334 27.05 29.31 11.33
N ASP A 335 25.85 29.19 11.93
CA ASP A 335 25.07 30.34 12.40
C ASP A 335 25.65 30.96 13.69
N ALA A 336 26.44 30.19 14.47
CA ALA A 336 27.13 30.67 15.66
C ALA A 336 28.47 31.38 15.38
N GLN A 337 28.96 31.36 14.13
CA GLN A 337 30.16 32.06 13.71
C GLN A 337 29.76 33.50 13.28
N PRO A 338 30.22 34.57 13.96
CA PRO A 338 29.78 35.94 13.71
C PRO A 338 30.26 36.54 12.39
#